data_AF-A1ZKA2-F1
#
_entry.id   AF-A1ZKA2-F1
#
_cell.length_a   1.000
_cell.length_b   1.000
_cell.length_c   1.000
_cell.angle_alpha   90.00
_cell.angle_beta   90.00
_cell.angle_gamma   90.00
#
_symmetry.space_group_name_H-M   'P 1'
#
loop_
_entity.id
_entity.type
_entity.pdbx_description
1 polymer ?
#
loop_
_entity_poly.entity_id
_entity_poly.type
_entity_poly.pdbx_seq_one_letter_code
_entity_poly.pdbx_strand_id
1 'polypeptide(L)'
;MKEDFIKKLNIIWFALIFGQVIFLCVILLVFQDSGINESSQGLLEYVAVGALLPMVMMSQVLYKKQIQRAQASEAAEEDKLMMYQTATIVKAGLLEGGNIFCLVAYLLTGVQWLLIPIVAVLGLFFMQRPSVQKYDIEVGSRF
;
A
#
# COMPACT_ATOMS: atom_id res chain seq x y z
N MET A 1 5.61 17.32 -18.72
CA MET A 1 4.25 16.72 -18.65
C MET A 1 4.27 15.35 -17.95
N LYS A 2 4.77 14.27 -18.56
CA LYS A 2 4.79 12.92 -17.92
C LYS A 2 5.57 12.91 -16.59
N GLU A 3 6.75 13.52 -16.58
CA GLU A 3 7.57 13.61 -15.36
C GLU A 3 6.85 14.34 -14.23
N ASP A 4 6.19 15.46 -14.54
CA ASP A 4 5.47 16.26 -13.54
C ASP A 4 4.27 15.49 -12.98
N PHE A 5 3.62 14.70 -13.84
CA PHE A 5 2.53 13.81 -13.45
C PHE A 5 3.01 12.71 -12.50
N ILE A 6 4.11 12.03 -12.83
CA ILE A 6 4.72 11.00 -11.97
C ILE A 6 5.29 11.60 -10.69
N LYS A 7 5.78 12.85 -10.70
CA LYS A 7 6.19 13.57 -9.48
C LYS A 7 5.00 13.78 -8.54
N LYS A 8 3.85 14.23 -9.04
CA LYS A 8 2.62 14.36 -8.25
C LYS A 8 2.16 13.01 -7.69
N LEU A 9 2.19 11.96 -8.51
CA LEU A 9 1.85 10.61 -8.06
C LEU A 9 2.79 10.09 -6.97
N ASN A 10 4.09 10.40 -7.06
CA ASN A 10 5.05 10.07 -6.01
C ASN A 10 4.75 10.79 -4.69
N ILE A 11 4.31 12.05 -4.72
CA ILE A 11 3.92 12.79 -3.50
C ILE A 11 2.77 12.05 -2.80
N ILE A 12 1.75 11.61 -3.55
CA ILE A 12 0.63 10.82 -3.00
C ILE A 12 1.16 9.49 -2.44
N TRP A 13 2.00 8.78 -3.20
CA TRP A 13 2.58 7.50 -2.76
C TRP A 13 3.36 7.63 -1.45
N PHE A 14 4.21 8.65 -1.33
CA PHE A 14 4.97 8.89 -0.11
C PHE A 14 4.07 9.33 1.05
N ALA A 15 3.02 10.11 0.81
CA ALA A 15 2.06 10.48 1.85
C ALA A 15 1.43 9.23 2.50
N LEU A 16 1.08 8.22 1.70
CA LEU A 16 0.51 6.95 2.20
C LEU A 16 1.54 6.13 3.01
N ILE A 17 2.82 6.12 2.60
CA ILE A 17 3.90 5.49 3.38
C ILE A 17 4.09 6.23 4.71
N PHE A 18 4.24 7.56 4.64
CA PHE A 18 4.52 8.38 5.82
C PHE A 18 3.38 8.31 6.84
N GLY A 19 2.12 8.24 6.41
CA GLY A 19 0.99 8.04 7.32
C GLY A 19 1.15 6.78 8.18
N GLN A 20 1.50 5.66 7.56
CA GLN A 20 1.71 4.39 8.26
C GLN A 20 2.97 4.41 9.16
N VAL A 21 4.06 5.02 8.69
CA VAL A 21 5.30 5.15 9.49
C VAL A 21 5.07 6.03 10.72
N ILE A 22 4.42 7.19 10.56
CA ILE A 22 4.08 8.07 11.67
C ILE A 22 3.15 7.34 12.64
N PHE A 23 2.15 6.62 12.14
CA PHE A 23 1.24 5.86 13.00
C PHE A 23 2.00 4.80 13.82
N LEU A 24 2.88 4.02 13.19
CA LEU A 24 3.74 3.06 13.89
C LEU A 24 4.62 3.74 14.95
N CYS A 25 5.25 4.87 14.63
CA CYS A 25 6.06 5.63 15.59
C CYS A 25 5.22 6.11 16.79
N VAL A 26 4.00 6.60 16.56
CA VAL A 26 3.09 7.02 17.64
C VAL A 26 2.77 5.84 18.56
N ILE A 27 2.43 4.66 18.00
CA ILE A 27 2.16 3.46 18.81
C ILE A 27 3.37 3.12 19.67
N LEU A 28 4.56 3.06 19.07
CA LEU A 28 5.80 2.66 19.75
C LEU A 28 6.29 3.65 20.80
N LEU A 29 6.02 4.96 20.66
CA LEU A 29 6.53 5.98 21.57
C LEU A 29 5.52 6.38 22.66
N VAL A 30 4.22 6.28 22.38
CA VAL A 30 3.17 6.80 23.26
C VAL A 30 2.43 5.69 24.00
N PHE A 31 2.31 4.49 23.41
CA PHE A 31 1.44 3.42 23.92
C PHE A 31 2.21 2.22 24.49
N GLN A 32 3.44 2.41 24.98
CA GLN A 32 4.25 1.33 25.56
C GLN A 32 3.64 0.72 26.85
N ASP A 33 2.85 1.50 27.60
CA ASP A 33 2.29 1.13 28.91
C ASP A 33 0.79 0.77 28.89
N SER A 34 0.12 0.80 27.73
CA SER A 34 -1.28 0.39 27.65
C SER A 34 -1.37 -1.13 27.82
N GLY A 35 -1.69 -1.55 29.04
CA GLY A 35 -1.66 -2.92 29.53
C GLY A 35 -2.13 -3.97 28.52
N ILE A 36 -1.29 -4.98 28.36
CA ILE A 36 -1.55 -6.17 27.56
C ILE A 36 -2.83 -6.85 28.10
N ASN A 37 -3.92 -6.79 27.33
CA ASN A 37 -5.11 -7.58 27.63
C ASN A 37 -4.88 -9.03 27.17
N GLU A 38 -4.35 -9.85 28.09
CA GLU A 38 -4.12 -11.29 27.92
C GLU A 38 -5.34 -12.05 27.36
N SER A 39 -6.57 -11.57 27.64
CA SER A 39 -7.81 -12.20 27.20
C SER A 39 -8.13 -12.05 25.72
N SER A 40 -7.47 -11.12 25.02
CA SER A 40 -7.71 -10.84 23.59
C SER A 40 -6.53 -11.26 22.70
N GLN A 41 -5.44 -11.75 23.29
CA GLN A 41 -4.29 -12.26 22.57
C GLN A 41 -4.69 -13.50 21.76
N GLY A 42 -4.44 -13.47 20.45
CA GLY A 42 -4.59 -14.58 19.53
C GLY A 42 -5.56 -14.25 18.39
N LEU A 43 -6.83 -13.98 18.67
CA LEU A 43 -7.83 -13.91 17.60
C LEU A 43 -7.63 -12.68 16.69
N LEU A 44 -7.40 -11.50 17.27
CA LEU A 44 -7.34 -10.26 16.50
C LEU A 44 -6.11 -10.20 15.59
N GLU A 45 -4.97 -10.71 16.05
CA GLU A 45 -3.72 -10.73 15.28
C GLU A 45 -3.83 -11.69 14.09
N TYR A 46 -4.40 -12.87 14.28
CA TYR A 46 -4.64 -13.81 13.18
C TYR A 46 -5.65 -13.28 12.18
N VAL A 47 -6.72 -12.61 12.65
CA VAL A 47 -7.69 -11.95 11.76
C VAL A 47 -7.02 -10.81 10.98
N ALA A 48 -6.17 -10.02 11.63
CA ALA A 48 -5.46 -8.92 10.98
C ALA A 48 -4.55 -9.41 9.86
N VAL A 49 -3.72 -10.41 10.13
CA VAL A 49 -2.85 -10.99 9.11
C VAL A 49 -3.64 -11.76 8.05
N GLY A 50 -4.71 -12.46 8.46
CA GLY A 50 -5.64 -13.12 7.56
C GLY A 50 -6.34 -12.17 6.60
N ALA A 51 -6.62 -10.92 7.01
CA ALA A 51 -7.15 -9.88 6.16
C ALA A 51 -6.08 -9.18 5.30
N LEU A 52 -4.84 -9.08 5.80
CA LEU A 52 -3.72 -8.47 5.07
C LEU A 52 -3.40 -9.23 3.78
N LEU A 53 -3.28 -10.56 3.84
CA LEU A 53 -2.93 -11.38 2.68
C LEU A 53 -3.84 -11.16 1.46
N PRO A 54 -5.19 -11.27 1.56
CA PRO A 54 -6.07 -11.02 0.42
C PRO A 54 -6.01 -9.57 -0.05
N MET A 55 -5.80 -8.58 0.84
CA MET A 55 -5.62 -7.19 0.42
C MET A 55 -4.35 -7.01 -0.44
N VAL A 56 -3.24 -7.62 -0.03
CA VAL A 56 -1.99 -7.62 -0.81
C VAL A 56 -2.19 -8.31 -2.16
N MET A 57 -2.82 -9.48 -2.19
CA MET A 57 -3.10 -10.19 -3.45
C MET A 57 -4.02 -9.37 -4.38
N MET A 58 -5.12 -8.85 -3.83
CA MET A 58 -6.10 -8.05 -4.57
C MET A 58 -5.48 -6.77 -5.14
N SER A 59 -4.54 -6.15 -4.41
CA SER A 59 -3.80 -4.98 -4.89
C SER A 59 -3.09 -5.26 -6.22
N GLN A 60 -2.45 -6.43 -6.35
CA GLN A 60 -1.71 -6.80 -7.56
C GLN A 60 -2.66 -7.20 -8.70
N VAL A 61 -3.74 -7.93 -8.38
CA VAL A 61 -4.74 -8.35 -9.37
C VAL A 61 -5.44 -7.13 -9.98
N LEU A 62 -5.93 -6.21 -9.15
CA LEU A 62 -6.61 -5.02 -9.63
C LEU A 62 -5.67 -4.06 -10.35
N TYR A 63 -4.43 -3.91 -9.87
CA TYR A 63 -3.42 -3.14 -10.57
C TYR A 63 -3.20 -3.68 -11.98
N LYS A 64 -2.88 -4.98 -12.10
CA LYS A 64 -2.64 -5.63 -13.39
C LYS A 64 -3.82 -5.48 -14.33
N LYS A 65 -5.06 -5.68 -13.85
CA LYS A 65 -6.28 -5.53 -14.64
C LYS A 65 -6.46 -4.09 -15.15
N GLN A 66 -6.18 -3.08 -14.32
CA GLN A 66 -6.27 -1.68 -14.72
C GLN A 66 -5.17 -1.28 -15.71
N ILE A 67 -3.95 -1.77 -15.52
CA ILE A 67 -2.85 -1.55 -16.46
C ILE A 67 -3.14 -2.19 -17.82
N GLN A 68 -3.64 -3.43 -17.86
CA GLN A 68 -4.05 -4.09 -19.10
C GLN A 68 -5.15 -3.29 -19.84
N ARG A 69 -6.09 -2.71 -19.10
CA ARG A 69 -7.11 -1.83 -19.67
C ARG A 69 -6.50 -0.55 -20.26
N ALA A 70 -5.48 0.03 -19.61
CA ALA A 70 -4.79 1.21 -20.12
C ALA A 70 -3.94 0.89 -21.38
N GLN A 71 -3.32 -0.28 -21.43
CA GLN A 71 -2.59 -0.77 -22.61
C GLN A 71 -3.52 -0.93 -23.81
N ALA A 72 -4.66 -1.60 -23.62
CA ALA A 72 -5.65 -1.85 -24.67
C ALA A 72 -6.45 -0.60 -25.09
N SER A 73 -6.30 0.53 -24.40
CA SER A 73 -6.99 1.76 -24.72
C SER A 73 -6.35 2.47 -25.92
N GLU A 74 -7.17 2.95 -26.85
CA GLU A 74 -6.76 3.86 -27.93
C GLU A 74 -6.75 5.35 -27.50
N ALA A 75 -6.96 5.61 -26.21
CA ALA A 75 -7.01 6.96 -25.68
C ALA A 75 -5.66 7.70 -25.82
N ALA A 76 -5.74 9.03 -25.73
CA ALA A 76 -4.58 9.89 -25.74
C ALA A 76 -3.63 9.55 -24.59
N GLU A 77 -2.36 9.95 -24.74
CA GLU A 77 -1.34 9.66 -23.74
C GLU A 77 -1.68 10.25 -22.35
N GLU A 78 -2.31 11.42 -22.31
CA GLU A 78 -2.76 12.05 -21.06
C GLU A 78 -3.78 11.17 -20.31
N ASP A 79 -4.75 10.60 -21.02
CA ASP A 79 -5.74 9.70 -20.43
C ASP A 79 -5.09 8.42 -19.90
N LYS A 80 -4.08 7.89 -20.61
CA LYS A 80 -3.33 6.71 -20.15
C LYS A 80 -2.54 6.98 -18.87
N LEU A 81 -1.97 8.17 -18.73
CA LEU A 81 -1.34 8.61 -17.48
C LEU A 81 -2.36 8.67 -16.35
N MET A 82 -3.56 9.19 -16.59
CA MET A 82 -4.63 9.22 -15.59
C MET A 82 -5.08 7.80 -15.17
N MET A 83 -5.18 6.87 -16.13
CA MET A 83 -5.46 5.46 -15.82
C MET A 83 -4.35 4.83 -14.98
N TYR A 84 -3.08 5.10 -15.30
CA TYR A 84 -1.93 4.62 -14.52
C TYR A 84 -1.92 5.19 -13.09
N GLN A 85 -2.20 6.48 -12.92
CA GLN A 85 -2.33 7.09 -11.60
C GLN A 85 -3.44 6.42 -10.79
N THR A 86 -4.61 6.23 -11.38
CA THR A 86 -5.74 5.57 -10.72
C THR A 86 -5.37 4.16 -10.28
N ALA A 87 -4.77 3.36 -11.18
CA ALA A 87 -4.32 2.01 -10.88
C ALA A 87 -3.33 1.99 -9.71
N THR A 88 -2.35 2.90 -9.74
CA THR A 88 -1.30 3.01 -8.72
C THR A 88 -1.89 3.41 -7.36
N ILE A 89 -2.80 4.37 -7.31
CA ILE A 89 -3.43 4.82 -6.05
C ILE A 89 -4.32 3.71 -5.46
N VAL A 90 -5.10 3.01 -6.29
CA VAL A 90 -5.94 1.89 -5.83
C VAL A 90 -5.09 0.77 -5.24
N LYS A 91 -3.97 0.44 -5.91
CA LYS A 91 -3.00 -0.52 -5.39
C LYS A 91 -2.42 -0.08 -4.04
N ALA A 92 -2.00 1.17 -3.95
CA ALA A 92 -1.44 1.76 -2.74
C ALA A 92 -2.44 1.71 -1.57
N GLY A 93 -3.69 2.11 -1.81
CA GLY A 93 -4.75 2.11 -0.79
C GLY A 93 -5.10 0.71 -0.28
N LEU A 94 -5.05 -0.33 -1.14
CA LEU A 94 -5.26 -1.72 -0.69
C LEU A 94 -4.12 -2.22 0.20
N LEU A 95 -2.87 -1.90 -0.16
CA LEU A 95 -1.70 -2.24 0.67
C LEU A 95 -1.76 -1.51 2.00
N GLU A 96 -2.06 -0.21 1.98
CA GLU A 96 -2.21 0.60 3.19
C GLU A 96 -3.35 0.10 4.07
N GLY A 97 -4.53 -0.18 3.52
CA GLY A 97 -5.69 -0.62 4.29
C GLY A 97 -5.43 -1.91 5.06
N GLY A 98 -4.78 -2.90 4.41
CA GLY A 98 -4.35 -4.11 5.09
C GLY A 98 -3.32 -3.83 6.18
N ASN A 99 -2.36 -2.94 5.92
CA ASN A 99 -1.29 -2.65 6.87
C ASN A 99 -1.76 -1.83 8.09
N ILE A 100 -2.65 -0.87 7.88
CA ILE A 100 -3.31 -0.10 8.95
C ILE A 100 -4.10 -1.03 9.85
N PHE A 101 -4.76 -2.05 9.31
CA PHE A 101 -5.48 -3.03 10.13
C PHE A 101 -4.53 -3.81 11.06
N CYS A 102 -3.36 -4.21 10.55
CA CYS A 102 -2.29 -4.79 11.39
C CYS A 102 -1.75 -3.79 12.44
N LEU A 103 -1.58 -2.52 12.08
CA LEU A 103 -1.17 -1.47 13.03
C LEU A 103 -2.20 -1.26 14.15
N VAL A 104 -3.49 -1.26 13.82
CA VAL A 104 -4.57 -1.16 14.80
C VAL A 104 -4.60 -2.40 15.70
N ALA A 105 -4.46 -3.60 15.14
CA ALA A 105 -4.35 -4.82 15.94
C ALA A 105 -3.14 -4.76 16.89
N TYR A 106 -1.98 -4.29 16.42
CA TYR A 106 -0.79 -4.12 17.24
C TYR A 106 -1.01 -3.10 18.36
N LEU A 107 -1.65 -1.96 18.08
CA LEU A 107 -2.00 -0.96 19.09
C LEU A 107 -2.92 -1.54 20.17
N LEU A 108 -3.88 -2.39 19.81
CA LEU A 108 -4.87 -2.92 20.75
C LEU A 108 -4.35 -4.11 21.57
N THR A 109 -3.47 -4.95 21.01
CA THR A 109 -3.02 -6.18 21.69
C THR A 109 -1.58 -6.13 22.19
N GLY A 110 -0.75 -5.20 21.68
CA GLY A 110 0.66 -5.09 22.02
C GLY A 110 1.53 -6.24 21.48
N VAL A 111 0.97 -7.12 20.64
CA VAL A 111 1.64 -8.34 20.21
C VAL A 111 2.72 -8.06 19.16
N GLN A 112 3.98 -8.22 19.57
CA GLN A 112 5.16 -7.78 18.82
C GLN A 112 5.36 -8.48 17.46
N TRP A 113 4.88 -9.70 17.28
CA TRP A 113 5.09 -10.41 16.00
C TRP A 113 4.34 -9.76 14.83
N LEU A 114 3.30 -8.95 15.09
CA LEU A 114 2.61 -8.15 14.07
C LEU A 114 3.53 -7.11 13.39
N LEU A 115 4.64 -6.72 14.04
CA LEU A 115 5.62 -5.82 13.43
C LEU A 115 6.26 -6.42 12.16
N ILE A 116 6.37 -7.75 12.09
CA ILE A 116 6.96 -8.44 10.93
C ILE A 116 6.17 -8.17 9.65
N PRO A 117 4.86 -8.52 9.55
CA PRO A 117 4.07 -8.20 8.35
C PRO A 117 3.98 -6.69 8.12
N ILE A 118 3.94 -5.86 9.18
CA ILE A 118 3.87 -4.40 9.03
C ILE A 118 5.09 -3.84 8.28
N VAL A 119 6.28 -4.20 8.74
CA VAL A 119 7.53 -3.77 8.12
C VAL A 119 7.70 -4.38 6.74
N ALA A 120 7.28 -5.64 6.54
CA ALA A 120 7.31 -6.28 5.23
C ALA A 120 6.46 -5.52 4.20
N VAL A 121 5.24 -5.11 4.55
CA VAL A 121 4.35 -4.35 3.66
C VAL A 121 4.91 -2.95 3.39
N LEU A 122 5.48 -2.27 4.39
CA LEU A 122 6.17 -0.99 4.18
C LEU A 122 7.35 -1.14 3.20
N GLY A 123 8.13 -2.21 3.32
CA GLY A 123 9.19 -2.56 2.38
C GLY A 123 8.67 -2.79 0.96
N LEU A 124 7.58 -3.55 0.81
CA LEU A 124 6.90 -3.74 -0.47
C LEU A 124 6.41 -2.42 -1.06
N PHE A 125 5.83 -1.53 -0.24
CA PHE A 125 5.37 -0.21 -0.64
C PHE A 125 6.52 0.64 -1.19
N PHE A 126 7.69 0.60 -0.54
CA PHE A 126 8.88 1.32 -1.00
C PHE A 126 9.40 0.78 -2.34
N MET A 127 9.50 -0.54 -2.50
CA MET A 127 9.97 -1.17 -3.75
C MET A 127 9.00 -0.95 -4.93
N GLN A 128 7.70 -0.83 -4.63
CA GLN A 128 6.66 -0.69 -5.64
C GLN A 128 6.41 0.77 -6.08
N ARG A 129 7.25 1.71 -5.64
CA ARG A 129 7.20 3.12 -6.02
C ARG A 129 7.01 3.35 -7.52
N PRO A 130 6.10 4.25 -7.94
CA PRO A 130 5.88 4.60 -9.35
C PRO A 130 7.06 5.41 -9.92
N SER A 131 7.43 5.12 -11.16
CA SER A 131 8.48 5.83 -11.90
C SER A 131 8.10 5.97 -13.36
N VAL A 132 8.71 6.95 -14.05
CA VAL A 132 8.50 7.15 -15.50
C VAL A 132 8.87 5.87 -16.27
N GLN A 133 9.99 5.24 -15.91
CA GLN A 133 10.42 3.97 -16.49
C GLN A 133 9.38 2.85 -16.31
N LYS A 134 8.77 2.73 -15.13
CA LYS A 134 7.71 1.74 -14.91
C LYS A 134 6.49 2.02 -15.79
N TYR A 135 6.08 3.28 -15.91
CA TYR A 135 4.99 3.65 -16.82
C TYR A 135 5.31 3.29 -18.27
N ASP A 136 6.51 3.60 -18.77
CA ASP A 136 6.87 3.31 -20.16
C ASP A 136 6.91 1.79 -20.44
N ILE A 137 7.38 0.99 -19.48
CA ILE A 137 7.41 -0.48 -19.60
C ILE A 137 5.98 -1.05 -19.54
N GLU A 138 5.19 -0.63 -18.56
CA GLU A 138 3.89 -1.22 -18.24
C GLU A 138 2.74 -0.68 -19.09
N VAL A 139 2.82 0.54 -19.62
CA VAL A 139 1.75 1.18 -20.40
C VAL A 139 2.26 1.71 -21.73
N GLY A 140 3.48 2.25 -21.75
CA GLY A 140 4.10 2.86 -22.93
C GLY A 140 4.59 1.88 -23.99
N SER A 141 4.62 0.57 -23.72
CA SER A 141 5.08 -0.43 -24.69
C SER A 141 4.04 -0.70 -25.78
N ARG A 142 4.08 0.13 -26.82
CA ARG A 142 3.71 -0.28 -28.18
C ARG A 142 4.80 -1.22 -28.70
N PHE A 143 4.49 -2.49 -28.86
CA PHE A 143 4.89 -3.19 -30.09
C PHE A 143 3.94 -2.75 -31.19
#